data_AF-A0A828ST65-F1
#
_entry.id   AF-A0A828ST65-F1
#
_cell.length_a   1.000
_cell.length_b   1.000
_cell.length_c   1.000
_cell.angle_alpha   90.00
_cell.angle_beta   90.00
_cell.angle_gamma   90.00
#
_symmetry.space_group_name_H-M   'P 1'
#
loop_
_entity.id
_entity.type
_entity.pdbx_description
1 polymer ?
#
loop_
_entity_poly.entity_id
_entity_poly.type
_entity_poly.pdbx_seq_one_letter_code
_entity_poly.pdbx_strand_id
1 'polypeptide(L)'
;MANLVFKFSWDHRPFPYNASQGKRQFMLPFASGIPNLNPNFSQVQGTAAISQGGTGATTAAEARNNLGAAEKGVNTDITEMKGLATPLSVAQGGTGASSTAGARLVLGLGDIGTSGFFGSKISELYDKVSVPQWIAVLGDNKFAFISNGDWQGGNVNNPLNMPNRYGSLMSYLGSNSYGTYSWQFFKGVHGHQMSYRYGAGSDAWSAWGHFKTSFNTSVDANGFLKSASPVVKLFKDHIELNSDAEKQPIEFKKVDVGDYLLKGSLGFAQEGWYIEVPKD
;
A
#
# COMPACT_ATOMS: atom_id res chain seq x y z
N MET A 1 103.74 -54.68 65.90
CA MET A 1 103.89 -54.61 64.43
C MET A 1 103.44 -55.94 63.86
N ALA A 2 102.63 -55.90 62.81
CA ALA A 2 102.16 -56.97 61.92
C ALA A 2 100.63 -57.04 61.92
N ASN A 3 100.04 -56.71 60.76
CA ASN A 3 98.94 -57.45 60.17
C ASN A 3 98.88 -57.08 58.68
N LEU A 4 99.11 -58.08 57.84
CA LEU A 4 98.96 -58.04 56.40
C LEU A 4 97.48 -58.28 56.08
N VAL A 5 96.84 -57.42 55.29
CA VAL A 5 95.48 -57.68 54.79
C VAL A 5 95.41 -57.36 53.30
N PHE A 6 94.91 -58.35 52.56
CA PHE A 6 94.83 -58.41 51.11
C PHE A 6 93.64 -57.60 50.57
N LYS A 7 93.84 -56.95 49.42
CA LYS A 7 92.80 -56.23 48.65
C LYS A 7 92.04 -57.19 47.75
N PHE A 8 90.71 -57.09 47.76
CA PHE A 8 89.86 -57.44 46.62
C PHE A 8 89.22 -56.14 46.09
N SER A 9 89.23 -55.99 44.76
CA SER A 9 88.59 -54.89 44.04
C SER A 9 87.44 -55.47 43.22
N TRP A 10 86.23 -54.97 43.45
CA TRP A 10 85.14 -55.02 42.48
C TRP A 10 84.59 -53.60 42.32
N ASP A 11 84.84 -53.06 41.14
CA ASP A 11 84.50 -51.69 40.73
C ASP A 11 83.02 -51.65 40.35
N HIS A 12 82.21 -50.98 41.16
CA HIS A 12 80.97 -50.35 40.70
C HIS A 12 81.08 -48.90 41.09
N ARG A 13 81.63 -48.07 40.19
CA ARG A 13 81.62 -46.61 40.37
C ARG A 13 80.18 -46.12 40.52
N PRO A 14 79.79 -45.57 41.68
CA PRO A 14 78.60 -44.75 41.77
C PRO A 14 78.98 -43.35 41.29
N PHE A 15 78.14 -42.72 40.47
CA PHE A 15 78.24 -41.30 40.14
C PHE A 15 78.46 -40.49 41.43
N PRO A 16 79.44 -39.56 41.49
CA PRO A 16 79.67 -38.75 42.68
C PRO A 16 78.44 -37.88 42.96
N TYR A 17 77.79 -38.18 44.09
CA TYR A 17 76.74 -37.36 44.68
C TYR A 17 77.32 -36.01 45.08
N ASN A 18 76.94 -34.97 44.35
CA ASN A 18 77.38 -33.60 44.62
C ASN A 18 76.60 -33.06 45.82
N ALA A 19 77.18 -33.17 47.01
CA ALA A 19 76.58 -32.72 48.27
C ALA A 19 76.85 -31.21 48.48
N SER A 20 76.04 -30.37 47.85
CA SER A 20 75.87 -28.97 48.27
C SER A 20 74.52 -28.81 48.95
N GLN A 21 74.54 -28.34 50.20
CA GLN A 21 73.38 -28.08 51.05
C GLN A 21 72.48 -26.99 50.44
N GLY A 22 71.43 -27.44 49.77
CA GLY A 22 70.17 -26.73 49.58
C GLY A 22 69.05 -27.73 49.84
N LYS A 23 67.97 -27.32 50.51
CA LYS A 23 66.84 -28.14 50.96
C LYS A 23 66.59 -29.38 50.08
N ARG A 24 66.48 -30.56 50.69
CA ARG A 24 66.03 -31.79 50.00
C ARG A 24 64.62 -31.55 49.46
N GLN A 25 64.53 -31.05 48.24
CA GLN A 25 63.30 -30.90 47.50
C GLN A 25 63.16 -32.16 46.64
N PHE A 26 62.12 -32.95 46.87
CA PHE A 26 61.57 -33.79 45.82
C PHE A 26 61.01 -32.83 44.78
N MET A 27 61.84 -32.44 43.83
CA MET A 27 61.37 -31.73 42.65
C MET A 27 60.75 -32.81 41.76
N LEU A 28 59.46 -33.06 41.94
CA LEU A 28 58.66 -33.55 40.81
C LEU A 28 58.83 -32.48 39.73
N PRO A 29 59.40 -32.80 38.55
CA PRO A 29 59.43 -31.83 37.48
C PRO A 29 57.98 -31.61 37.06
N PHE A 30 57.30 -30.64 37.66
CA PHE A 30 56.15 -29.98 37.05
C PHE A 30 56.67 -29.01 35.98
N ALA A 31 57.60 -29.48 35.15
CA ALA A 31 58.05 -28.78 33.97
C ALA A 31 57.27 -29.39 32.81
N SER A 32 56.19 -28.70 32.46
CA SER A 32 55.63 -28.68 31.11
C SER A 32 55.33 -30.06 30.49
N GLY A 33 54.13 -30.56 30.78
CA GLY A 33 53.48 -31.60 29.99
C GLY A 33 53.80 -33.01 30.45
N ILE A 34 53.06 -33.49 31.45
CA ILE A 34 52.76 -34.92 31.54
C ILE A 34 51.72 -35.16 30.43
N PRO A 35 52.06 -35.80 29.30
CA PRO A 35 51.06 -36.13 28.30
C PRO A 35 50.12 -37.15 28.94
N ASN A 36 48.81 -37.02 28.69
CA ASN A 36 47.81 -38.01 29.08
C ASN A 36 47.34 -38.00 30.57
N LEU A 37 47.31 -36.84 31.22
CA LEU A 37 46.43 -36.64 32.38
C LEU A 37 45.04 -36.24 31.86
N ASN A 38 44.02 -37.08 32.08
CA ASN A 38 42.63 -36.67 32.00
C ASN A 38 42.24 -36.13 33.39
N PRO A 39 42.36 -34.81 33.66
CA PRO A 39 41.97 -34.28 34.95
C PRO A 39 40.49 -34.59 35.21
N ASN A 40 40.19 -35.16 36.38
CA ASN A 40 38.82 -35.38 36.80
C ASN A 40 38.21 -34.04 37.23
N PHE A 41 37.50 -33.37 36.32
CA PHE A 41 36.90 -32.07 36.55
C PHE A 41 35.85 -32.04 37.68
N SER A 42 35.38 -33.20 38.18
CA SER A 42 34.50 -33.27 39.36
C SER A 42 35.17 -32.77 40.66
N GLN A 43 36.50 -32.66 40.68
CA GLN A 43 37.25 -32.16 41.83
C GLN A 43 37.42 -30.63 41.83
N VAL A 44 36.99 -29.94 40.78
CA VAL A 44 37.01 -28.48 40.70
C VAL A 44 35.77 -27.94 41.42
N GLN A 45 35.93 -27.33 42.59
CA GLN A 45 34.84 -26.66 43.30
C GLN A 45 34.69 -25.20 42.84
N GLY A 46 33.47 -24.79 42.50
CA GLY A 46 33.12 -23.44 42.02
C GLY A 46 32.49 -23.42 40.62
N THR A 47 32.04 -22.25 40.16
CA THR A 47 31.52 -22.08 38.79
C THR A 47 32.69 -21.96 37.82
N ALA A 48 32.79 -22.87 36.85
CA ALA A 48 33.70 -22.69 35.73
C ALA A 48 33.25 -21.45 34.92
N ALA A 49 34.15 -20.50 34.72
CA ALA A 49 33.84 -19.35 33.86
C ALA A 49 33.56 -19.82 32.42
N ILE A 50 32.83 -19.03 31.63
CA ILE A 50 32.57 -19.34 30.21
C ILE A 50 33.90 -19.52 29.44
N SER A 51 34.92 -18.72 29.78
CA SER A 51 36.28 -18.82 29.23
C SER A 51 37.01 -20.14 29.55
N GLN A 52 36.45 -20.95 30.46
CA GLN A 52 36.96 -22.26 30.87
C GLN A 52 35.95 -23.38 30.57
N GLY A 53 35.01 -23.18 29.63
CA GLY A 53 34.06 -24.21 29.20
C GLY A 53 32.86 -24.42 30.13
N GLY A 54 32.50 -23.40 30.93
CA GLY A 54 31.47 -23.48 31.99
C GLY A 54 30.02 -23.74 31.58
N THR A 55 29.73 -24.23 30.37
CA THR A 55 28.36 -24.63 29.98
C THR A 55 27.99 -26.02 30.48
N GLY A 56 28.96 -26.84 30.94
CA GLY A 56 28.72 -28.21 31.40
C GLY A 56 28.27 -29.17 30.29
N ALA A 57 28.30 -28.73 29.04
CA ALA A 57 27.89 -29.51 27.88
C ALA A 57 29.09 -30.21 27.24
N THR A 58 28.87 -31.42 26.74
CA THR A 58 29.89 -32.17 25.99
C THR A 58 29.77 -31.96 24.47
N THR A 59 28.65 -31.36 24.04
CA THR A 59 28.39 -31.01 22.65
C THR A 59 28.20 -29.51 22.47
N ALA A 60 28.49 -28.99 21.28
CA ALA A 60 28.27 -27.57 20.96
C ALA A 60 26.78 -27.19 21.03
N ALA A 61 25.87 -28.10 20.68
CA ALA A 61 24.42 -27.85 20.69
C ALA A 61 23.90 -27.65 22.12
N GLU A 62 24.24 -28.55 23.04
CA GLU A 62 23.88 -28.43 24.46
C GLU A 62 24.51 -27.18 25.09
N ALA A 63 25.76 -26.84 24.73
CA ALA A 63 26.42 -25.65 25.24
C ALA A 63 25.65 -24.37 24.86
N ARG A 64 25.16 -24.27 23.62
CA ARG A 64 24.33 -23.15 23.17
C ARG A 64 22.97 -23.12 23.88
N ASN A 65 22.34 -24.27 24.04
CA ASN A 65 21.05 -24.38 24.73
C ASN A 65 21.16 -23.89 26.19
N ASN A 66 22.21 -24.32 26.91
CA ASN A 66 22.47 -23.89 28.28
C ASN A 66 22.73 -22.38 28.41
N LEU A 67 23.15 -21.72 27.32
CA LEU A 67 23.32 -20.27 27.26
C LEU A 67 22.04 -19.53 26.82
N GLY A 68 20.99 -20.24 26.40
CA GLY A 68 19.78 -19.66 25.82
C GLY A 68 20.04 -18.89 24.52
N ALA A 69 21.14 -19.22 23.81
CA ALA A 69 21.53 -18.54 22.59
C ALA A 69 20.84 -19.17 21.38
N ALA A 70 20.38 -18.34 20.44
CA ALA A 70 19.82 -18.80 19.19
C ALA A 70 20.88 -19.54 18.34
N GLU A 71 20.43 -20.47 17.50
CA GLU A 71 21.31 -21.10 16.52
C GLU A 71 21.89 -20.07 15.53
N LYS A 72 23.05 -20.37 14.96
CA LYS A 72 23.63 -19.55 13.90
C LYS A 72 23.00 -19.93 12.57
N GLY A 73 22.38 -18.97 11.88
CA GLY A 73 21.93 -19.14 10.49
C GLY A 73 20.42 -18.96 10.37
N VAL A 74 19.72 -20.00 9.91
CA VAL A 74 18.25 -20.00 9.88
C VAL A 74 17.75 -20.34 11.28
N ASN A 75 17.37 -19.32 12.04
CA ASN A 75 17.05 -19.40 13.46
C ASN A 75 15.65 -20.02 13.70
N THR A 76 15.45 -21.29 13.30
CA THR A 76 14.17 -22.01 13.44
C THR A 76 13.77 -22.29 14.89
N ASP A 77 14.69 -22.10 15.83
CA ASP A 77 14.54 -22.23 17.28
C ASP A 77 13.93 -20.99 17.96
N ILE A 78 13.83 -19.85 17.25
CA ILE A 78 13.18 -18.65 17.78
C ILE A 78 11.65 -18.79 17.69
N THR A 79 10.97 -18.83 18.83
CA THR A 79 9.49 -18.87 18.88
C THR A 79 8.86 -17.48 18.77
N GLU A 80 9.49 -16.45 19.37
CA GLU A 80 8.98 -15.07 19.36
C GLU A 80 10.10 -14.04 19.51
N MET A 81 9.88 -12.80 19.04
CA MET A 81 10.82 -11.67 19.17
C MET A 81 10.21 -10.54 20.00
N LYS A 82 10.04 -10.75 21.32
CA LYS A 82 9.40 -9.79 22.24
C LYS A 82 10.11 -8.42 22.37
N GLY A 83 11.39 -8.34 22.01
CA GLY A 83 12.23 -7.13 22.17
C GLY A 83 12.34 -6.24 20.94
N LEU A 84 11.59 -6.48 19.85
CA LEU A 84 11.70 -5.70 18.63
C LEU A 84 11.03 -4.32 18.78
N ALA A 85 11.75 -3.36 19.37
CA ALA A 85 11.27 -1.99 19.55
C ALA A 85 11.39 -1.14 18.28
N THR A 86 12.34 -1.46 17.40
CA THR A 86 12.52 -0.79 16.10
C THR A 86 11.95 -1.68 14.99
N PRO A 87 11.00 -1.18 14.17
CA PRO A 87 10.46 -1.94 13.04
C PRO A 87 11.55 -2.36 12.06
N LEU A 88 11.40 -3.54 11.45
CA LEU A 88 12.27 -3.99 10.37
C LEU A 88 12.07 -3.13 9.12
N SER A 89 13.15 -2.87 8.39
CA SER A 89 13.06 -2.27 7.07
C SER A 89 12.33 -3.20 6.09
N VAL A 90 11.82 -2.65 4.98
CA VAL A 90 11.14 -3.46 3.96
C VAL A 90 12.04 -4.59 3.43
N ALA A 91 13.31 -4.27 3.15
CA ALA A 91 14.29 -5.24 2.65
C ALA A 91 14.61 -6.38 3.65
N GLN A 92 14.40 -6.14 4.95
CA GLN A 92 14.59 -7.14 6.00
C GLN A 92 13.28 -7.82 6.40
N GLY A 93 12.15 -7.37 5.86
CA GLY A 93 10.83 -7.94 6.13
C GLY A 93 10.66 -9.30 5.46
N GLY A 94 9.67 -10.05 5.95
CA GLY A 94 9.33 -11.39 5.43
C GLY A 94 8.71 -11.42 4.03
N THR A 95 8.56 -10.28 3.35
CA THR A 95 7.95 -10.19 2.01
C THR A 95 8.94 -10.48 0.88
N GLY A 96 10.25 -10.61 1.15
CA GLY A 96 11.27 -10.83 0.13
C GLY A 96 11.47 -9.67 -0.86
N ALA A 97 10.89 -8.49 -0.56
CA ALA A 97 10.93 -7.31 -1.40
C ALA A 97 11.86 -6.25 -0.80
N SER A 98 12.61 -5.53 -1.64
CA SER A 98 13.49 -4.43 -1.21
C SER A 98 12.84 -3.04 -1.28
N SER A 99 11.58 -2.96 -1.71
CA SER A 99 10.84 -1.70 -1.89
C SER A 99 9.42 -1.81 -1.38
N THR A 100 8.84 -0.67 -0.98
CA THR A 100 7.43 -0.61 -0.52
C THR A 100 6.46 -1.10 -1.60
N ALA A 101 6.70 -0.75 -2.86
CA ALA A 101 5.89 -1.21 -3.99
C ALA A 101 5.98 -2.73 -4.17
N GLY A 102 7.18 -3.31 -4.11
CA GLY A 102 7.36 -4.76 -4.17
C GLY A 102 6.70 -5.48 -3.00
N ALA A 103 6.79 -4.94 -1.78
CA ALA A 103 6.15 -5.52 -0.61
C ALA A 103 4.61 -5.52 -0.71
N ARG A 104 4.01 -4.42 -1.20
CA ARG A 104 2.56 -4.38 -1.47
C ARG A 104 2.13 -5.39 -2.52
N LEU A 105 2.95 -5.61 -3.55
CA LEU A 105 2.68 -6.60 -4.59
C LEU A 105 2.67 -8.02 -4.01
N VAL A 106 3.68 -8.38 -3.21
CA VAL A 106 3.78 -9.72 -2.58
C VAL A 106 2.62 -9.98 -1.62
N LEU A 107 2.17 -8.96 -0.90
CA LEU A 107 1.00 -9.07 -0.01
C LEU A 107 -0.35 -9.03 -0.74
N GLY A 108 -0.38 -8.88 -2.07
CA GLY A 108 -1.61 -8.81 -2.86
C GLY A 108 -2.39 -7.51 -2.71
N LEU A 109 -1.80 -6.47 -2.09
CA LEU A 109 -2.45 -5.17 -1.86
C LEU A 109 -2.44 -4.29 -3.11
N GLY A 110 -1.53 -4.54 -4.06
CA GLY A 110 -1.34 -3.72 -5.25
C GLY A 110 -1.21 -2.23 -4.91
N ASP A 111 -1.97 -1.39 -5.61
CA ASP A 111 -1.94 0.06 -5.40
C ASP A 111 -2.97 0.56 -4.38
N ILE A 112 -3.92 -0.30 -3.98
CA ILE A 112 -4.90 0.00 -2.92
C ILE A 112 -4.19 0.28 -1.60
N GLY A 113 -3.05 -0.38 -1.36
CA GLY A 113 -2.21 -0.13 -0.19
C GLY A 113 -1.37 1.16 -0.24
N THR A 114 -1.49 1.98 -1.29
CA THR A 114 -0.80 3.27 -1.36
C THR A 114 -1.70 4.35 -0.76
N SER A 115 -1.36 4.83 0.44
CA SER A 115 -1.98 6.03 1.01
C SER A 115 -1.72 7.23 0.08
N GLY A 116 -2.73 7.72 -0.63
CA GLY A 116 -2.54 8.90 -1.49
C GLY A 116 -3.50 9.14 -2.66
N PHE A 117 -4.52 8.32 -2.91
CA PHE A 117 -5.50 8.62 -3.96
C PHE A 117 -6.56 9.68 -3.54
N PHE A 118 -6.16 10.69 -2.76
CA PHE A 118 -7.05 11.76 -2.30
C PHE A 118 -6.29 13.10 -2.37
N GLY A 119 -6.51 13.88 -3.45
CA GLY A 119 -6.16 15.31 -3.53
C GLY A 119 -4.81 15.68 -4.15
N SER A 120 -3.69 15.08 -3.73
CA SER A 120 -2.33 15.63 -4.00
C SER A 120 -1.87 15.62 -5.47
N LYS A 121 -2.45 14.76 -6.32
CA LYS A 121 -2.12 14.67 -7.75
C LYS A 121 -3.07 15.41 -8.68
N ILE A 122 -4.15 16.02 -8.17
CA ILE A 122 -5.16 16.65 -9.03
C ILE A 122 -4.60 17.84 -9.79
N SER A 123 -3.72 18.61 -9.16
CA SER A 123 -3.00 19.71 -9.80
C SER A 123 -2.10 19.25 -10.96
N GLU A 124 -1.81 17.95 -11.09
CA GLU A 124 -1.07 17.41 -12.23
C GLU A 124 -1.99 16.92 -13.36
N LEU A 125 -3.31 16.85 -13.13
CA LEU A 125 -4.30 16.25 -14.03
C LEU A 125 -5.18 17.25 -14.78
N TYR A 126 -5.36 18.47 -14.26
CA TYR A 126 -6.37 19.42 -14.75
C TYR A 126 -6.21 19.84 -16.22
N ASP A 127 -4.99 19.78 -16.73
CA ASP A 127 -4.58 20.15 -18.10
C ASP A 127 -4.35 18.93 -19.01
N LYS A 128 -4.55 17.71 -18.50
CA LYS A 128 -4.23 16.48 -19.23
C LYS A 128 -5.39 16.08 -20.14
N VAL A 129 -5.10 16.01 -21.44
CA VAL A 129 -6.08 15.84 -22.53
C VAL A 129 -5.88 14.57 -23.35
N SER A 130 -4.83 13.78 -23.08
CA SER A 130 -4.61 12.46 -23.70
C SER A 130 -4.53 11.34 -22.66
N VAL A 131 -4.75 10.10 -23.07
CA VAL A 131 -4.75 8.96 -22.14
C VAL A 131 -3.36 8.67 -21.55
N PRO A 132 -2.25 8.68 -22.33
CA PRO A 132 -0.91 8.47 -21.78
C PRO A 132 -0.51 9.51 -20.74
N GLN A 133 -0.97 10.75 -20.89
CA GLN A 133 -0.75 11.80 -19.90
C GLN A 133 -1.37 11.45 -18.55
N TRP A 134 -2.56 10.87 -18.56
CA TRP A 134 -3.24 10.39 -17.34
C TRP A 134 -2.54 9.17 -16.75
N ILE A 135 -2.17 8.20 -17.59
CA ILE A 135 -1.41 7.01 -17.19
C ILE A 135 -0.05 7.38 -16.57
N ALA A 136 0.62 8.41 -17.08
CA ALA A 136 1.89 8.88 -16.52
C ALA A 136 1.76 9.39 -15.07
N VAL A 137 0.58 9.90 -14.70
CA VAL A 137 0.30 10.43 -13.35
C VAL A 137 -0.29 9.35 -12.43
N LEU A 138 -1.23 8.56 -12.92
CA LEU A 138 -2.03 7.63 -12.10
C LEU A 138 -1.68 6.15 -12.28
N GLY A 139 -0.86 5.81 -13.27
CA GLY A 139 -0.45 4.44 -13.61
C GLY A 139 -1.36 3.77 -14.64
N ASP A 140 -0.80 2.74 -15.30
CA ASP A 140 -1.51 1.90 -16.27
C ASP A 140 -2.22 0.72 -15.57
N ASN A 141 -3.34 0.30 -16.14
CA ASN A 141 -4.27 -0.71 -15.59
C ASN A 141 -4.70 -0.39 -14.13
N LYS A 142 -5.11 0.85 -13.89
CA LYS A 142 -5.49 1.35 -12.56
C LYS A 142 -6.92 1.83 -12.49
N PHE A 143 -7.54 1.52 -11.37
CA PHE A 143 -8.80 2.10 -10.95
C PHE A 143 -8.53 3.28 -10.01
N ALA A 144 -9.11 4.45 -10.28
CA ALA A 144 -8.91 5.66 -9.50
C ALA A 144 -10.26 6.30 -9.09
N PHE A 145 -10.34 6.70 -7.82
CA PHE A 145 -11.43 7.49 -7.26
C PHE A 145 -10.85 8.76 -6.67
N ILE A 146 -11.36 9.92 -7.06
CA ILE A 146 -10.80 11.22 -6.69
C ILE A 146 -11.94 12.14 -6.26
N SER A 147 -11.97 12.54 -5.00
CA SER A 147 -13.13 13.18 -4.36
C SER A 147 -13.20 14.70 -4.53
N ASN A 148 -12.09 15.43 -4.61
CA ASN A 148 -12.09 16.90 -4.52
C ASN A 148 -10.81 17.56 -5.07
N GLY A 149 -10.95 18.53 -5.97
CA GLY A 149 -9.87 19.43 -6.41
C GLY A 149 -10.34 20.43 -7.48
N ASP A 150 -9.47 21.39 -7.83
CA ASP A 150 -9.70 22.29 -8.97
C ASP A 150 -9.27 21.59 -10.26
N TRP A 151 -10.27 21.20 -11.05
CA TRP A 151 -10.11 20.39 -12.24
C TRP A 151 -9.91 21.17 -13.54
N GLN A 152 -9.99 22.50 -13.47
CA GLN A 152 -9.87 23.36 -14.66
C GLN A 152 -8.76 24.39 -14.51
N GLY A 153 -8.29 24.68 -13.29
CA GLY A 153 -7.27 25.72 -13.05
C GLY A 153 -7.68 27.09 -13.60
N GLY A 154 -8.99 27.33 -13.78
CA GLY A 154 -9.55 28.52 -14.43
C GLY A 154 -9.71 28.46 -15.96
N ASN A 155 -9.31 27.38 -16.64
CA ASN A 155 -9.43 27.23 -18.10
C ASN A 155 -10.64 26.36 -18.51
N VAL A 156 -11.68 27.01 -19.03
CA VAL A 156 -12.94 26.38 -19.48
C VAL A 156 -13.04 26.16 -21.00
N ASN A 157 -12.02 26.55 -21.77
CA ASN A 157 -12.15 26.67 -23.22
C ASN A 157 -11.90 25.36 -24.00
N ASN A 158 -11.37 24.32 -23.35
CA ASN A 158 -11.09 23.05 -24.00
C ASN A 158 -12.17 22.00 -23.66
N PRO A 159 -12.89 21.43 -24.64
CA PRO A 159 -13.92 20.42 -24.40
C PRO A 159 -13.40 19.08 -23.86
N LEU A 160 -12.08 18.85 -23.87
CA LEU A 160 -11.44 17.69 -23.24
C LEU A 160 -11.05 17.92 -21.78
N ASN A 161 -11.08 19.17 -21.30
CA ASN A 161 -10.93 19.45 -19.88
C ASN A 161 -12.16 18.94 -19.11
N MET A 162 -12.08 18.90 -17.79
CA MET A 162 -13.21 18.44 -16.97
C MET A 162 -14.45 19.31 -17.19
N PRO A 163 -15.68 18.75 -17.16
CA PRO A 163 -16.91 19.50 -17.43
C PRO A 163 -17.24 20.59 -16.41
N ASN A 164 -16.71 20.52 -15.19
CA ASN A 164 -16.89 21.52 -14.14
C ASN A 164 -15.58 21.69 -13.39
N ARG A 165 -15.32 22.91 -12.88
CA ARG A 165 -14.14 23.25 -12.09
C ARG A 165 -14.02 22.39 -10.84
N TYR A 166 -15.14 22.08 -10.18
CA TYR A 166 -15.15 21.32 -8.95
C TYR A 166 -16.05 20.09 -9.08
N GLY A 167 -15.57 18.94 -8.63
CA GLY A 167 -16.30 17.68 -8.69
C GLY A 167 -15.46 16.48 -8.27
N SER A 168 -16.06 15.31 -8.39
CA SER A 168 -15.43 14.02 -8.13
C SER A 168 -15.32 13.21 -9.41
N LEU A 169 -14.24 12.44 -9.52
CA LEU A 169 -13.89 11.60 -10.66
C LEU A 169 -13.81 10.13 -10.23
N MET A 170 -14.36 9.25 -11.05
CA MET A 170 -14.13 7.82 -11.04
C MET A 170 -13.57 7.43 -12.41
N SER A 171 -12.48 6.67 -12.46
CA SER A 171 -11.86 6.31 -13.74
C SER A 171 -11.16 4.96 -13.70
N TYR A 172 -11.14 4.31 -14.85
CA TYR A 172 -10.20 3.25 -15.16
C TYR A 172 -9.24 3.74 -16.24
N LEU A 173 -7.95 3.55 -16.02
CA LEU A 173 -6.89 3.85 -16.98
C LEU A 173 -6.23 2.54 -17.38
N GLY A 174 -6.28 2.23 -18.67
CA GLY A 174 -5.71 1.02 -19.24
C GLY A 174 -5.45 1.22 -20.73
N SER A 175 -4.25 0.87 -21.17
CA SER A 175 -3.85 0.85 -22.57
C SER A 175 -2.97 -0.36 -22.86
N ASN A 176 -3.04 -0.90 -24.08
CA ASN A 176 -2.07 -1.88 -24.57
C ASN A 176 -1.85 -1.67 -26.08
N SER A 177 -1.05 -2.54 -26.70
CA SER A 177 -0.74 -2.46 -28.14
C SER A 177 -1.96 -2.57 -29.07
N TYR A 178 -3.09 -3.07 -28.58
CA TYR A 178 -4.34 -3.24 -29.33
C TYR A 178 -5.30 -2.07 -29.16
N GLY A 179 -5.09 -1.19 -28.18
CA GLY A 179 -5.88 0.03 -28.04
C GLY A 179 -6.00 0.55 -26.61
N THR A 180 -6.94 1.49 -26.47
CA THR A 180 -7.22 2.18 -25.21
C THR A 180 -8.52 1.66 -24.60
N TYR A 181 -8.45 1.17 -23.37
CA TYR A 181 -9.60 0.64 -22.60
C TYR A 181 -10.01 1.57 -21.47
N SER A 182 -9.49 2.80 -21.50
CA SER A 182 -9.66 3.78 -20.43
C SER A 182 -11.04 4.44 -20.49
N TRP A 183 -11.60 4.78 -19.34
CA TRP A 183 -12.86 5.50 -19.23
C TRP A 183 -12.92 6.33 -17.97
N GLN A 184 -13.76 7.35 -17.99
CA GLN A 184 -13.93 8.28 -16.87
C GLN A 184 -15.39 8.66 -16.69
N PHE A 185 -15.78 8.78 -15.43
CA PHE A 185 -17.05 9.30 -14.97
C PHE A 185 -16.82 10.48 -14.04
N PHE A 186 -17.51 11.59 -14.29
CA PHE A 186 -17.33 12.82 -13.55
C PHE A 186 -18.67 13.36 -13.06
N LYS A 187 -18.71 13.77 -11.78
CA LYS A 187 -19.85 14.48 -11.20
C LYS A 187 -19.36 15.81 -10.62
N GLY A 188 -19.87 16.91 -11.18
CA GLY A 188 -19.65 18.25 -10.62
C GLY A 188 -20.24 18.37 -9.22
N VAL A 189 -19.63 19.19 -8.35
CA VAL A 189 -20.11 19.39 -6.97
C VAL A 189 -21.48 20.08 -6.94
N HIS A 190 -21.76 20.95 -7.91
CA HIS A 190 -23.05 21.62 -8.09
C HIS A 190 -23.76 21.13 -9.35
N GLY A 191 -25.09 21.18 -9.33
CA GLY A 191 -25.95 20.77 -10.44
C GLY A 191 -26.15 19.25 -10.55
N HIS A 192 -26.95 18.86 -11.53
CA HIS A 192 -27.38 17.48 -11.73
C HIS A 192 -26.64 16.76 -12.86
N GLN A 193 -25.70 17.44 -13.52
CA GLN A 193 -24.95 16.89 -14.64
C GLN A 193 -23.96 15.82 -14.17
N MET A 194 -24.13 14.62 -14.72
CA MET A 194 -23.14 13.54 -14.69
C MET A 194 -22.56 13.40 -16.09
N SER A 195 -21.26 13.18 -16.18
CA SER A 195 -20.55 13.13 -17.46
C SER A 195 -19.70 11.87 -17.57
N TYR A 196 -19.54 11.38 -18.79
CA TYR A 196 -18.71 10.23 -19.13
C TYR A 196 -17.86 10.51 -20.36
N ARG A 197 -16.66 9.93 -20.39
CA ARG A 197 -15.85 9.84 -21.60
C ARG A 197 -15.06 8.54 -21.61
N TYR A 198 -14.57 8.17 -22.78
CA TYR A 198 -13.78 6.96 -22.98
C TYR A 198 -12.58 7.22 -23.89
N GLY A 199 -11.60 6.32 -23.83
CA GLY A 199 -10.45 6.35 -24.72
C GLY A 199 -10.90 6.01 -26.13
N ALA A 200 -10.75 6.95 -27.06
CA ALA A 200 -11.19 6.82 -28.45
C ALA A 200 -10.17 6.07 -29.34
N GLY A 201 -9.16 5.43 -28.74
CA GLY A 201 -8.01 4.86 -29.43
C GLY A 201 -6.96 5.92 -29.78
N SER A 202 -5.80 5.46 -30.27
CA SER A 202 -4.66 6.32 -30.62
C SER A 202 -4.33 7.33 -29.51
N ASP A 203 -4.37 6.87 -28.26
CA ASP A 203 -4.04 7.65 -27.07
C ASP A 203 -4.94 8.88 -26.80
N ALA A 204 -6.08 9.00 -27.48
CA ALA A 204 -7.00 10.13 -27.37
C ALA A 204 -8.20 9.84 -26.45
N TRP A 205 -8.77 10.90 -25.87
CA TRP A 205 -10.07 10.87 -25.19
C TRP A 205 -11.19 11.29 -26.15
N SER A 206 -12.38 10.72 -25.98
CA SER A 206 -13.61 11.29 -26.53
C SER A 206 -13.89 12.65 -25.86
N ALA A 207 -14.68 13.50 -26.53
CA ALA A 207 -15.36 14.59 -25.84
C ALA A 207 -16.26 14.02 -24.72
N TRP A 208 -16.58 14.85 -23.73
CA TRP A 208 -17.48 14.46 -22.65
C TRP A 208 -18.91 14.30 -23.16
N GLY A 209 -19.48 13.12 -22.95
CA GLY A 209 -20.92 12.89 -23.00
C GLY A 209 -21.56 13.21 -21.65
N HIS A 210 -22.85 13.53 -21.67
CA HIS A 210 -23.63 13.82 -20.46
C HIS A 210 -24.77 12.81 -20.31
N PHE A 211 -24.93 12.27 -19.10
CA PHE A 211 -26.02 11.35 -18.83
C PHE A 211 -27.35 12.12 -18.78
N LYS A 212 -28.35 11.54 -19.43
CA LYS A 212 -29.74 11.92 -19.26
C LYS A 212 -30.28 11.21 -18.02
N THR A 213 -30.84 11.99 -17.11
CA THR A 213 -31.34 11.54 -15.81
C THR A 213 -32.67 12.24 -15.53
N SER A 214 -33.47 11.73 -14.60
CA SER A 214 -34.72 12.37 -14.19
C SER A 214 -34.56 13.82 -13.72
N PHE A 215 -33.35 14.25 -13.35
CA PHE A 215 -33.05 15.63 -12.98
C PHE A 215 -32.87 16.59 -14.17
N ASN A 216 -32.56 16.09 -15.37
CA ASN A 216 -32.29 16.93 -16.55
C ASN A 216 -33.11 16.53 -17.79
N THR A 217 -34.06 15.61 -17.62
CA THR A 217 -35.04 15.23 -18.63
C THR A 217 -36.44 15.09 -18.02
N SER A 218 -37.46 15.42 -18.80
CA SER A 218 -38.86 15.07 -18.55
C SER A 218 -39.32 14.00 -19.54
N VAL A 219 -40.36 13.25 -19.19
CA VAL A 219 -41.01 12.27 -20.08
C VAL A 219 -42.34 12.86 -20.53
N ASP A 220 -42.57 12.89 -21.83
CA ASP A 220 -43.85 13.34 -22.40
C ASP A 220 -44.96 12.28 -22.26
N ALA A 221 -46.18 12.63 -22.69
CA ALA A 221 -47.33 11.73 -22.63
C ALA A 221 -47.16 10.44 -23.47
N ASN A 222 -46.25 10.45 -24.46
CA ASN A 222 -45.96 9.33 -25.35
C ASN A 222 -44.74 8.50 -24.89
N GLY A 223 -44.13 8.86 -23.75
CA GLY A 223 -42.97 8.16 -23.20
C GLY A 223 -41.60 8.62 -23.74
N PHE A 224 -41.52 9.66 -24.55
CA PHE A 224 -40.23 10.17 -25.05
C PHE A 224 -39.54 11.09 -24.03
N LEU A 225 -38.23 10.96 -23.93
CA LEU A 225 -37.37 11.83 -23.12
C LEU A 225 -37.17 13.18 -23.81
N LYS A 226 -37.48 14.26 -23.09
CA LYS A 226 -37.25 15.63 -23.53
C LYS A 226 -36.35 16.35 -22.53
N SER A 227 -35.52 17.28 -23.01
CA SER A 227 -34.67 18.09 -22.12
C SER A 227 -35.53 18.79 -21.06
N ALA A 228 -35.12 18.75 -19.80
CA ALA A 228 -35.83 19.43 -18.73
C ALA A 228 -35.61 20.95 -18.88
N SER A 229 -36.60 21.63 -19.43
CA SER A 229 -36.84 23.06 -19.22
C SER A 229 -37.85 23.21 -18.06
N PRO A 230 -38.18 24.41 -17.57
CA PRO A 230 -39.47 24.60 -16.90
C PRO A 230 -40.57 23.98 -17.77
N VAL A 231 -41.21 22.92 -17.27
CA VAL A 231 -42.29 22.22 -17.96
C VAL A 231 -43.57 22.50 -17.22
N VAL A 232 -44.55 23.04 -17.94
CA VAL A 232 -45.93 23.14 -17.48
C VAL A 232 -46.75 22.12 -18.26
N LYS A 233 -47.27 21.11 -17.57
CA LYS A 233 -48.25 20.19 -18.16
C LYS A 233 -49.63 20.80 -17.99
N LEU A 234 -50.33 21.00 -19.10
CA LEU A 234 -51.67 21.57 -19.12
C LEU A 234 -52.70 20.45 -19.17
N PHE A 235 -53.62 20.42 -18.19
CA PHE A 235 -54.78 19.54 -18.17
C PHE A 235 -56.07 20.35 -18.32
N LYS A 236 -57.21 19.67 -18.42
CA LYS A 236 -58.54 20.27 -18.63
C LYS A 236 -58.90 21.34 -17.58
N ASP A 237 -58.45 21.16 -16.34
CA ASP A 237 -58.86 21.90 -15.16
C ASP A 237 -57.71 22.33 -14.25
N HIS A 238 -56.48 21.86 -14.50
CA HIS A 238 -55.31 22.19 -13.70
C HIS A 238 -54.03 22.19 -14.53
N ILE A 239 -52.93 22.59 -13.89
CA ILE A 239 -51.58 22.45 -14.41
C ILE A 239 -50.74 21.64 -13.43
N GLU A 240 -49.77 20.90 -13.94
CA GLU A 240 -48.67 20.35 -13.15
C GLU A 240 -47.37 21.04 -13.54
N LEU A 241 -46.63 21.51 -12.54
CA LEU A 241 -45.34 22.17 -12.68
C LEU A 241 -44.23 21.20 -12.32
N ASN A 242 -43.12 21.23 -13.05
CA ASN A 242 -41.88 20.66 -12.54
C ASN A 242 -41.17 21.65 -11.60
N SER A 243 -40.16 21.16 -10.86
CA SER A 243 -39.39 21.96 -9.89
C SER A 243 -38.77 23.25 -10.44
N ASP A 244 -38.53 23.33 -11.76
CA ASP A 244 -38.02 24.53 -12.40
C ASP A 244 -39.12 25.50 -12.84
N ALA A 245 -40.31 25.00 -13.17
CA ALA A 245 -41.48 25.82 -13.45
C ALA A 245 -42.13 26.39 -12.17
N GLU A 246 -42.05 25.69 -11.04
CA GLU A 246 -42.49 26.20 -9.72
C GLU A 246 -41.73 27.44 -9.25
N LYS A 247 -40.51 27.67 -9.77
CA LYS A 247 -39.72 28.88 -9.47
C LYS A 247 -40.24 30.12 -10.18
N GLN A 248 -41.19 29.97 -11.11
CA GLN A 248 -41.84 31.05 -11.83
C GLN A 248 -43.24 31.28 -11.24
N PRO A 249 -43.76 32.52 -11.26
CA PRO A 249 -45.10 32.83 -10.77
C PRO A 249 -46.18 32.40 -11.78
N ILE A 250 -46.19 31.12 -12.15
CA ILE A 250 -47.08 30.59 -13.20
C ILE A 250 -48.50 30.50 -12.65
N GLU A 251 -49.43 31.17 -13.33
CA GLU A 251 -50.86 31.14 -13.01
C GLU A 251 -51.64 30.55 -14.19
N PHE A 252 -52.52 29.59 -13.89
CA PHE A 252 -53.42 28.98 -14.86
C PHE A 252 -54.84 29.54 -14.72
N LYS A 253 -55.43 29.97 -15.85
CA LYS A 253 -56.83 30.35 -15.92
C LYS A 253 -57.48 29.69 -17.14
N LYS A 254 -58.56 28.94 -16.91
CA LYS A 254 -59.46 28.51 -17.98
C LYS A 254 -60.37 29.67 -18.35
N VAL A 255 -60.28 30.15 -19.59
CA VAL A 255 -61.03 31.31 -20.09
C VAL A 255 -62.33 30.84 -20.75
N ASP A 256 -62.27 29.79 -21.57
CA ASP A 256 -63.43 29.13 -22.19
C ASP A 256 -63.09 27.66 -22.55
N VAL A 257 -64.00 26.95 -23.22
CA VAL A 257 -63.76 25.61 -23.78
C VAL A 257 -62.71 25.68 -24.88
N GLY A 258 -61.54 25.10 -24.63
CA GLY A 258 -60.40 25.13 -25.56
C GLY A 258 -59.46 26.33 -25.36
N ASP A 259 -59.90 27.36 -24.62
CA ASP A 259 -59.15 28.57 -24.36
C ASP A 259 -58.54 28.56 -22.96
N TYR A 260 -57.23 28.33 -22.91
CA TYR A 260 -56.45 28.28 -21.68
C TYR A 260 -55.41 29.41 -21.66
N LEU A 261 -55.33 30.11 -20.53
CA LEU A 261 -54.41 31.21 -20.33
C LEU A 261 -53.38 30.82 -19.26
N LEU A 262 -52.10 30.81 -19.64
CA LEU A 262 -50.98 30.76 -18.70
C LEU A 262 -50.34 32.15 -18.60
N LYS A 263 -50.20 32.64 -17.37
CA LYS A 263 -49.51 33.91 -17.05
C LYS A 263 -48.27 33.66 -16.21
N GLY A 264 -47.34 34.62 -16.21
CA GLY A 264 -46.16 34.62 -15.34
C GLY A 264 -45.04 33.67 -15.75
N SER A 265 -45.17 33.01 -16.91
CA SER A 265 -44.07 32.26 -17.55
C SER A 265 -43.10 33.20 -18.26
N LEU A 266 -41.82 32.82 -18.31
CA LEU A 266 -40.77 33.49 -19.09
C LEU A 266 -40.93 33.33 -20.62
N GLY A 267 -41.95 32.60 -21.07
CA GLY A 267 -42.23 32.34 -22.48
C GLY A 267 -41.77 30.96 -22.93
N PHE A 268 -41.84 30.71 -24.24
CA PHE A 268 -41.35 29.46 -24.82
C PHE A 268 -39.81 29.41 -24.78
N ALA A 269 -39.26 28.22 -24.56
CA ALA A 269 -37.83 27.99 -24.73
C ALA A 269 -37.40 28.41 -26.15
N GLN A 270 -36.19 28.94 -26.31
CA GLN A 270 -35.68 29.39 -27.62
C GLN A 270 -35.63 28.24 -28.66
N GLU A 271 -35.49 27.00 -28.21
CA GLU A 271 -35.48 25.81 -29.05
C GLU A 271 -36.25 24.66 -28.38
N GLY A 272 -36.85 23.78 -29.18
CA GLY A 272 -37.40 22.50 -28.71
C GLY A 272 -38.76 22.53 -28.02
N TRP A 273 -39.54 23.62 -28.16
CA TRP A 273 -40.94 23.64 -27.73
C TRP A 273 -41.86 23.10 -28.83
N TYR A 274 -42.96 22.47 -28.42
CA TYR A 274 -43.96 21.89 -29.31
C TYR A 274 -45.32 21.95 -28.61
N ILE A 275 -46.39 22.15 -29.38
CA ILE A 275 -47.77 22.03 -28.90
C ILE A 275 -48.29 20.71 -29.46
N GLU A 276 -48.45 19.71 -28.60
CA GLU A 276 -49.08 18.45 -28.96
C GLU A 276 -50.60 18.57 -28.78
N VAL A 277 -51.33 18.33 -29.86
CA VAL A 277 -52.80 18.24 -29.82
C VAL A 277 -53.14 16.90 -29.15
N PRO A 278 -54.12 16.86 -28.23
CA PRO A 278 -54.58 15.59 -27.65
C PRO A 278 -54.91 14.59 -28.77
N LYS A 279 -54.28 13.42 -28.72
CA LYS A 279 -54.60 12.28 -29.59
C LYS A 279 -55.33 11.26 -28.73
N ASP A 280 -56.51 10.85 -29.18
CA ASP A 280 -57.27 9.74 -28.59
C ASP A 280 -56.51 8.40 -28.72
#